data_AF-A0A9D9N8D4-F1
#
_entry.id   AF-A0A9D9N8D4-F1
#
_cell.length_a   1.000
_cell.length_b   1.000
_cell.length_c   1.000
_cell.angle_alpha   90.00
_cell.angle_beta   90.00
_cell.angle_gamma   90.00
#
_symmetry.space_group_name_H-M   'P 1'
#
loop_
_entity.id
_entity.type
_entity.pdbx_description
1 polymer ?
#
loop_
_entity_poly.entity_id
_entity_poly.type
_entity_poly.pdbx_seq_one_letter_code
_entity_poly.pdbx_strand_id
1 'polypeptide(L)'
;MRKKILTLALTATMILGSVAPTQVQGADKTYITGKEYVKMLEKVTGKKISTKNITLGKKISYADAAVLAERADVLKNGSKVIDSLKTKKSNIKTYKRISDLAKIPKVKRAEVISCFAKGIFTGKSNGTYSQSDSMSTKLYLNKSQARTIRNRIRDKKERKKITTDGQVIRTTNLPKNAKKFPYILESIPNSYYDSYFNWEGRVQYFGDKTKLRYPKDVTDGTHLLWGENVPAKEIIDKYRYEWAEKVKKNIKTRLNFNYKTVTNKWINDLQSTYFVYGDSYDKYTTNYIKDYIAKAKKNHVIIKCDKVVVEPSSLYYGTDGYTYRCYAKFTITADSKAFTRSAQENNELIYSEYPVAQWLEGAKNGKTFNLVFDITMGTGAMNDNGSSYAVRVWDQIWDNMRK
;
A
#
# COMPACT_ATOMS: atom_id res chain seq x y z
N MET A 1 23.48 50.79 -32.04
CA MET A 1 23.59 50.35 -30.63
C MET A 1 22.74 49.10 -30.41
N ARG A 2 23.38 47.93 -30.22
CA ARG A 2 22.74 46.63 -30.00
C ARG A 2 22.27 46.53 -28.53
N LYS A 3 20.97 46.38 -28.28
CA LYS A 3 20.45 45.95 -26.96
C LYS A 3 20.17 44.45 -27.02
N LYS A 4 20.95 43.69 -26.25
CA LYS A 4 20.83 42.24 -26.07
C LYS A 4 19.64 41.94 -25.16
N ILE A 5 18.76 41.05 -25.62
CA ILE A 5 17.71 40.42 -24.81
C ILE A 5 18.38 39.31 -23.98
N LEU A 6 18.28 39.41 -22.65
CA LEU A 6 18.79 38.42 -21.72
C LEU A 6 17.65 37.43 -21.40
N THR A 7 17.69 36.25 -22.02
CA THR A 7 16.78 35.15 -21.71
C THR A 7 17.28 34.45 -20.44
N LEU A 8 16.58 34.64 -19.31
CA LEU A 8 16.87 33.96 -18.06
C LEU A 8 16.34 32.52 -18.13
N ALA A 9 17.19 31.57 -18.48
CA ALA A 9 16.90 30.15 -18.37
C ALA A 9 16.98 29.73 -16.89
N LEU A 10 15.82 29.47 -16.28
CA LEU A 10 15.72 28.95 -14.91
C LEU A 10 16.00 27.43 -14.95
N THR A 11 17.28 27.06 -14.84
CA THR A 11 17.70 25.65 -14.73
C THR A 11 17.30 25.13 -13.35
N ALA A 12 16.36 24.18 -13.32
CA ALA A 12 15.99 23.46 -12.12
C ALA A 12 17.14 22.52 -11.70
N THR A 13 17.93 22.93 -10.71
CA THR A 13 18.97 22.10 -10.12
C THR A 13 18.33 20.98 -9.30
N MET A 14 18.19 19.78 -9.89
CA MET A 14 18.01 18.56 -9.11
C MET A 14 19.28 18.34 -8.28
N ILE A 15 19.18 18.51 -6.96
CA ILE A 15 20.22 18.06 -6.05
C ILE A 15 20.14 16.52 -6.01
N LEU A 16 20.87 15.88 -6.93
CA LEU A 16 21.29 14.50 -6.80
C LEU A 16 22.30 14.44 -5.65
N GLY A 17 21.88 13.92 -4.50
CA GLY A 17 22.80 13.55 -3.43
C GLY A 17 23.81 12.54 -3.98
N SER A 18 25.06 12.98 -4.10
CA SER A 18 26.21 12.19 -4.53
C SER A 18 26.53 11.13 -3.48
N VAL A 19 26.17 9.88 -3.77
CA VAL A 19 26.80 8.73 -3.13
C VAL A 19 28.01 8.39 -3.99
N ALA A 20 29.20 8.42 -3.40
CA ALA A 20 30.43 7.99 -4.06
C ALA A 20 30.20 6.59 -4.71
N PRO A 21 30.59 6.38 -5.98
CA PRO A 21 30.42 5.09 -6.62
C PRO A 21 31.37 4.11 -5.96
N THR A 22 30.85 3.28 -5.05
CA THR A 22 31.49 2.01 -4.74
C THR A 22 31.57 1.25 -6.06
N GLN A 23 32.76 0.80 -6.45
CA GLN A 23 32.94 -0.06 -7.62
C GLN A 23 32.17 -1.37 -7.40
N VAL A 24 30.88 -1.37 -7.76
CA VAL A 24 30.08 -2.58 -7.83
C VAL A 24 30.48 -3.27 -9.12
N GLN A 25 31.27 -4.33 -8.99
CA GLN A 25 31.54 -5.30 -10.05
C GLN A 25 30.22 -5.56 -10.82
N GLY A 26 30.19 -5.18 -12.11
CA GLY A 26 28.96 -5.12 -12.89
C GLY A 26 28.19 -6.44 -12.80
N ALA A 27 26.96 -6.40 -12.28
CA ALA A 27 26.16 -7.59 -12.12
C ALA A 27 25.98 -8.29 -13.47
N ASP A 28 26.33 -9.58 -13.56
CA ASP A 28 26.07 -10.39 -14.75
C ASP A 28 24.55 -10.49 -15.00
N LYS A 29 24.08 -9.73 -16.00
CA LYS A 29 22.68 -9.63 -16.42
C LYS A 29 22.28 -10.68 -17.46
N THR A 30 23.18 -11.61 -17.82
CA THR A 30 22.84 -12.69 -18.75
C THR A 30 21.82 -13.65 -18.12
N TYR A 31 20.88 -14.13 -18.94
CA TYR A 31 19.87 -15.08 -18.48
C TYR A 31 20.51 -16.42 -18.11
N ILE A 32 19.98 -17.06 -17.07
CA ILE A 32 20.38 -18.42 -16.68
C ILE A 32 19.45 -19.44 -17.36
N THR A 33 20.03 -20.54 -17.85
CA THR A 33 19.25 -21.67 -18.39
C THR A 33 18.59 -22.45 -17.25
N GLY A 34 17.53 -23.20 -17.55
CA GLY A 34 16.90 -24.08 -16.55
C GLY A 34 17.86 -25.13 -15.99
N LYS A 35 18.71 -25.73 -16.84
CA LYS A 35 19.68 -26.76 -16.43
C LYS A 35 20.76 -26.20 -15.51
N GLU A 36 21.30 -25.03 -15.83
CA GLU A 36 22.28 -24.36 -14.95
C GLU A 36 21.68 -24.01 -13.60
N TYR A 37 20.43 -23.54 -13.58
CA TYR A 37 19.76 -23.19 -12.32
C TYR A 37 19.50 -24.42 -11.44
N VAL A 38 19.05 -25.55 -12.02
CA VAL A 38 18.90 -26.81 -11.28
C VAL A 38 20.25 -27.23 -10.67
N LYS A 39 21.32 -27.31 -11.48
CA LYS A 39 22.67 -27.66 -10.98
C LYS A 39 23.12 -26.74 -9.84
N MET A 40 22.81 -25.44 -9.94
CA MET A 40 23.14 -24.47 -8.90
C MET A 40 22.44 -24.78 -7.57
N LEU A 41 21.17 -25.17 -7.60
CA LEU A 41 20.40 -25.50 -6.42
C LEU A 41 20.77 -26.89 -5.85
N GLU A 42 21.04 -27.87 -6.70
CA GLU A 42 21.49 -29.22 -6.28
C GLU A 42 22.81 -29.14 -5.51
N LYS A 43 23.74 -28.27 -5.92
CA LYS A 43 24.98 -27.99 -5.16
C LYS A 43 24.73 -27.48 -3.74
N VAL A 44 23.65 -26.73 -3.51
CA VAL A 44 23.31 -26.22 -2.16
C VAL A 44 22.66 -27.28 -1.30
N THR A 45 21.83 -28.12 -1.91
CA THR A 45 21.04 -29.14 -1.20
C THR A 45 21.80 -30.45 -0.99
N GLY A 46 22.81 -30.73 -1.82
CA GLY A 46 23.48 -32.04 -1.90
C GLY A 46 22.57 -33.15 -2.46
N LYS A 47 21.41 -32.80 -3.04
CA LYS A 47 20.37 -33.75 -3.48
C LYS A 47 19.85 -33.37 -4.86
N LYS A 48 19.39 -34.37 -5.62
CA LYS A 48 18.70 -34.14 -6.90
C LYS A 48 17.36 -33.44 -6.67
N ILE A 49 17.05 -32.46 -7.53
CA ILE A 49 15.79 -31.71 -7.45
C ILE A 49 14.83 -32.21 -8.52
N SER A 50 13.60 -32.54 -8.12
CA SER A 50 12.56 -32.90 -9.07
C SER A 50 12.22 -31.73 -10.00
N THR A 51 12.25 -31.99 -11.31
CA THR A 51 11.92 -31.03 -12.37
C THR A 51 10.50 -31.25 -12.91
N LYS A 52 9.69 -32.08 -12.24
CA LYS A 52 8.30 -32.35 -12.64
C LYS A 52 7.51 -31.04 -12.77
N ASN A 53 6.74 -30.92 -13.85
CA ASN A 53 5.95 -29.74 -14.20
C ASN A 53 6.77 -28.47 -14.51
N ILE A 54 8.08 -28.57 -14.78
CA ILE A 54 8.95 -27.42 -15.07
C ILE A 54 9.41 -27.40 -16.52
N THR A 55 9.43 -26.22 -17.13
CA THR A 55 9.99 -26.01 -18.46
C THR A 55 11.45 -25.57 -18.38
N LEU A 56 12.38 -26.47 -18.71
CA LEU A 56 13.82 -26.21 -18.67
C LEU A 56 14.33 -25.67 -20.02
N GLY A 57 14.00 -24.41 -20.33
CA GLY A 57 14.44 -23.74 -21.55
C GLY A 57 15.84 -23.11 -21.46
N LYS A 58 16.24 -22.44 -22.56
CA LYS A 58 17.45 -21.58 -22.63
C LYS A 58 17.40 -20.41 -21.64
N LYS A 59 16.22 -20.07 -21.14
CA LYS A 59 16.00 -19.09 -20.08
C LYS A 59 14.95 -19.69 -19.14
N ILE A 60 15.19 -19.64 -17.83
CA ILE A 60 14.19 -20.10 -16.85
C ILE A 60 13.26 -18.96 -16.45
N SER A 61 11.95 -19.24 -16.45
CA SER A 61 10.95 -18.26 -16.03
C SER A 61 10.97 -18.05 -14.51
N TYR A 62 10.43 -16.93 -14.03
CA TYR A 62 10.30 -16.66 -12.59
C TYR A 62 9.43 -17.71 -11.89
N ALA A 63 8.30 -18.10 -12.50
CA ALA A 63 7.41 -19.12 -11.95
C ALA A 63 8.10 -20.48 -11.82
N ASP A 64 8.82 -20.92 -12.86
CA ASP A 64 9.56 -22.18 -12.86
C ASP A 64 10.72 -22.16 -11.86
N ALA A 65 11.45 -21.05 -11.80
CA ALA A 65 12.54 -20.87 -10.85
C ALA A 65 12.04 -20.88 -9.40
N ALA A 66 10.90 -20.24 -9.11
CA ALA A 66 10.31 -20.24 -7.77
C ALA A 66 9.88 -21.65 -7.32
N VAL A 67 9.35 -22.47 -8.23
CA VAL A 67 9.04 -23.87 -7.92
C VAL A 67 10.30 -24.66 -7.57
N LEU A 68 11.34 -24.58 -8.40
CA LEU A 68 12.61 -25.27 -8.12
C LEU A 68 13.25 -24.78 -6.82
N ALA A 69 13.18 -23.47 -6.55
CA ALA A 69 13.69 -22.87 -5.32
C ALA A 69 12.94 -23.37 -4.07
N GLU A 70 11.61 -23.52 -4.13
CA GLU A 70 10.82 -24.09 -3.03
C GLU A 70 11.19 -25.56 -2.77
N ARG A 71 11.36 -26.35 -3.82
CA ARG A 71 11.77 -27.76 -3.69
C ARG A 71 13.17 -27.88 -3.09
N ALA A 72 14.10 -27.06 -3.57
CA ALA A 72 15.45 -26.99 -3.01
C ALA A 72 15.42 -26.56 -1.53
N ASP A 73 14.57 -25.58 -1.18
CA ASP A 73 14.39 -25.15 0.19
C ASP A 73 13.90 -26.27 1.09
N VAL A 74 12.88 -27.02 0.68
CA VAL A 74 12.37 -28.17 1.45
C VAL A 74 13.46 -29.21 1.68
N LEU A 75 14.27 -29.52 0.65
CA LEU A 75 15.37 -30.48 0.77
C LEU A 75 16.47 -30.02 1.72
N LYS A 76 16.80 -28.71 1.74
CA LYS A 76 17.88 -28.16 2.57
C LYS A 76 17.44 -27.84 3.99
N ASN A 77 16.24 -27.29 4.14
CA ASN A 77 15.78 -26.59 5.34
C ASN A 77 14.56 -27.23 6.00
N GLY A 78 14.05 -28.33 5.43
CA GLY A 78 12.86 -29.05 5.89
C GLY A 78 11.54 -28.43 5.43
N SER A 79 10.46 -29.17 5.64
CA SER A 79 9.09 -28.80 5.24
C SER A 79 8.25 -28.19 6.37
N LYS A 80 8.80 -27.96 7.57
CA LYS A 80 8.02 -27.53 8.75
C LYS A 80 7.24 -26.24 8.44
N VAL A 81 5.91 -26.34 8.43
CA VAL A 81 5.00 -25.21 8.22
C VAL A 81 4.47 -24.75 9.57
N ILE A 82 5.02 -23.65 10.07
CA ILE A 82 4.47 -22.94 11.24
C ILE A 82 3.23 -22.13 10.84
N ASP A 83 2.33 -21.86 11.79
CA ASP A 83 1.04 -21.23 11.49
C ASP A 83 1.18 -19.83 10.89
N SER A 84 2.19 -19.06 11.30
CA SER A 84 2.49 -17.76 10.69
C SER A 84 2.78 -17.84 9.19
N LEU A 85 3.38 -18.94 8.71
CA LEU A 85 3.60 -19.17 7.28
C LEU A 85 2.30 -19.56 6.57
N LYS A 86 1.40 -20.32 7.23
CA LYS A 86 0.06 -20.65 6.67
C LYS A 86 -0.75 -19.37 6.48
N THR A 87 -0.82 -18.52 7.51
CA THR A 87 -1.51 -17.23 7.47
C THR A 87 -0.97 -16.35 6.35
N LYS A 88 0.35 -16.22 6.24
CA LYS A 88 0.98 -15.44 5.16
C LYS A 88 0.64 -15.96 3.76
N LYS A 89 0.69 -17.28 3.56
CA LYS A 89 0.31 -17.92 2.27
C LYS A 89 -1.16 -17.67 1.92
N SER A 90 -2.05 -17.70 2.91
CA SER A 90 -3.47 -17.38 2.74
C SER A 90 -3.63 -15.92 2.31
N ASN A 91 -3.03 -15.01 3.08
CA ASN A 91 -3.12 -13.57 2.85
C ASN A 91 -2.55 -13.13 1.49
N ILE A 92 -1.46 -13.75 1.01
CA ILE A 92 -0.92 -13.50 -0.33
C ILE A 92 -1.99 -13.72 -1.41
N LYS A 93 -2.86 -14.73 -1.25
CA LYS A 93 -3.97 -15.00 -2.16
C LYS A 93 -5.09 -13.97 -1.95
N THR A 94 -5.53 -13.80 -0.70
CA THR A 94 -6.64 -12.90 -0.34
C THR A 94 -6.40 -11.47 -0.85
N TYR A 95 -5.20 -10.93 -0.60
CA TYR A 95 -4.83 -9.57 -0.98
C TYR A 95 -4.12 -9.48 -2.35
N LYS A 96 -4.09 -10.58 -3.13
CA LYS A 96 -3.55 -10.63 -4.49
C LYS A 96 -2.11 -10.06 -4.61
N ARG A 97 -1.23 -10.42 -3.66
CA ARG A 97 0.15 -9.91 -3.61
C ARG A 97 1.04 -10.39 -4.75
N ILE A 98 0.64 -11.45 -5.42
CA ILE A 98 1.20 -11.87 -6.71
C ILE A 98 0.17 -11.53 -7.79
N SER A 99 0.42 -10.42 -8.49
CA SER A 99 -0.52 -9.78 -9.44
C SER A 99 -0.94 -10.69 -10.60
N ASP A 100 -0.07 -11.61 -11.01
CA ASP A 100 -0.24 -12.51 -12.14
C ASP A 100 -0.40 -13.97 -11.73
N LEU A 101 -0.71 -14.24 -10.46
CA LEU A 101 -0.88 -15.61 -9.93
C LEU A 101 -1.91 -16.42 -10.75
N ALA A 102 -2.98 -15.79 -11.21
CA ALA A 102 -4.02 -16.42 -12.04
C ALA A 102 -3.50 -16.84 -13.42
N LYS A 103 -2.42 -16.22 -13.93
CA LYS A 103 -1.77 -16.57 -15.20
C LYS A 103 -0.73 -17.68 -15.04
N ILE A 104 -0.35 -18.01 -13.79
CA ILE A 104 0.54 -19.15 -13.49
C ILE A 104 -0.28 -20.45 -13.52
N PRO A 105 0.22 -21.55 -14.11
CA PRO A 105 -0.46 -22.85 -14.09
C PRO A 105 -0.83 -23.30 -12.66
N LYS A 106 -2.05 -23.80 -12.46
CA LYS A 106 -2.59 -24.18 -11.13
C LYS A 106 -1.62 -25.08 -10.35
N VAL A 107 -1.02 -26.06 -11.03
CA VAL A 107 -0.07 -27.04 -10.44
C VAL A 107 1.20 -26.41 -9.85
N LYS A 108 1.54 -25.16 -10.21
CA LYS A 108 2.74 -24.45 -9.71
C LYS A 108 2.44 -23.45 -8.59
N ARG A 109 1.18 -23.00 -8.47
CA ARG A 109 0.81 -21.83 -7.64
C ARG A 109 1.18 -22.00 -6.17
N ALA A 110 0.97 -23.19 -5.60
CA ALA A 110 1.27 -23.44 -4.19
C ALA A 110 2.76 -23.26 -3.87
N GLU A 111 3.64 -23.79 -4.72
CA GLU A 111 5.09 -23.69 -4.58
C GLU A 111 5.57 -22.24 -4.80
N VAL A 112 5.03 -21.55 -5.81
CA VAL A 112 5.31 -20.12 -6.05
C VAL A 112 4.94 -19.26 -4.84
N ILE A 113 3.74 -19.45 -4.29
CA ILE A 113 3.27 -18.71 -3.10
C ILE A 113 4.14 -19.04 -1.89
N SER A 114 4.54 -20.30 -1.72
CA SER A 114 5.41 -20.72 -0.61
C SER A 114 6.79 -20.07 -0.70
N CYS A 115 7.41 -20.11 -1.88
CA CYS A 115 8.71 -19.51 -2.13
C CYS A 115 8.70 -18.00 -1.85
N PHE A 116 7.63 -17.33 -2.30
CA PHE A 116 7.40 -15.91 -2.06
C PHE A 116 7.18 -15.58 -0.58
N ALA A 117 6.29 -16.31 0.10
CA ALA A 117 5.98 -16.12 1.52
C ALA A 117 7.20 -16.29 2.43
N LYS A 118 8.11 -17.20 2.06
CA LYS A 118 9.37 -17.45 2.75
C LYS A 118 10.43 -16.37 2.46
N GLY A 119 10.21 -15.46 1.52
CA GLY A 119 11.19 -14.43 1.15
C GLY A 119 12.41 -14.97 0.40
N ILE A 120 12.32 -16.17 -0.18
CA ILE A 120 13.39 -16.79 -0.96
C ILE A 120 13.44 -16.13 -2.34
N PHE A 121 12.29 -16.12 -3.02
CA PHE A 121 12.12 -15.49 -4.31
C PHE A 121 11.08 -14.38 -4.19
N THR A 122 11.51 -13.14 -4.40
CA THR A 122 10.62 -11.99 -4.54
C THR A 122 10.41 -11.71 -6.03
N GLY A 123 9.20 -11.34 -6.42
CA GLY A 123 8.88 -11.04 -7.81
C GLY A 123 9.49 -9.72 -8.28
N LYS A 124 9.12 -9.32 -9.50
CA LYS A 124 9.40 -7.97 -9.98
C LYS A 124 8.30 -7.04 -9.46
N SER A 125 8.68 -6.01 -8.71
CA SER A 125 7.73 -4.99 -8.24
C SER A 125 6.97 -4.35 -9.40
N ASN A 126 5.66 -4.16 -9.21
CA ASN A 126 4.81 -3.40 -10.13
C ASN A 126 4.96 -1.87 -9.97
N GLY A 127 6.05 -1.43 -9.35
CA GLY A 127 6.46 -0.02 -9.25
C GLY A 127 6.15 0.63 -7.92
N THR A 128 6.39 1.94 -7.86
CA THR A 128 6.16 2.76 -6.66
C THR A 128 4.70 2.73 -6.25
N TYR A 129 4.45 2.65 -4.94
CA TYR A 129 3.12 2.46 -4.34
C TYR A 129 2.42 1.20 -4.90
N SER A 130 3.17 0.15 -5.22
CA SER A 130 2.58 -1.16 -5.52
C SER A 130 2.40 -1.96 -4.24
N GLN A 131 1.28 -2.66 -4.15
CA GLN A 131 0.96 -3.62 -3.11
C GLN A 131 1.14 -5.08 -3.57
N SER A 132 1.72 -5.27 -4.76
CA SER A 132 1.94 -6.58 -5.39
C SER A 132 3.20 -6.64 -6.26
N ASP A 133 3.69 -7.85 -6.47
CA ASP A 133 4.78 -8.19 -7.38
C ASP A 133 4.28 -9.08 -8.53
N SER A 134 5.07 -9.18 -9.59
CA SER A 134 4.86 -10.12 -10.71
C SER A 134 5.82 -11.31 -10.61
N MET A 135 5.28 -12.51 -10.76
CA MET A 135 6.01 -13.80 -10.81
C MET A 135 5.84 -14.48 -12.18
N SER A 136 5.67 -13.68 -13.23
CA SER A 136 5.23 -14.10 -14.56
C SER A 136 6.09 -15.21 -15.19
N THR A 137 5.44 -16.07 -15.97
CA THR A 137 6.11 -17.03 -16.87
C THR A 137 6.84 -16.35 -18.03
N LYS A 138 6.58 -15.06 -18.27
CA LYS A 138 7.25 -14.23 -19.30
C LYS A 138 8.43 -13.41 -18.74
N LEU A 139 8.70 -13.50 -17.44
CA LEU A 139 9.88 -12.91 -16.81
C LEU A 139 10.94 -14.00 -16.62
N TYR A 140 12.18 -13.70 -16.96
CA TYR A 140 13.28 -14.65 -16.94
C TYR A 140 14.38 -14.25 -15.98
N LEU A 141 14.93 -15.24 -15.29
CA LEU A 141 15.95 -15.05 -14.28
C LEU A 141 17.32 -14.81 -14.91
N ASN A 142 18.06 -13.81 -14.42
CA ASN A 142 19.48 -13.66 -14.73
C ASN A 142 20.38 -14.38 -13.72
N LYS A 143 21.64 -14.59 -14.07
CA LYS A 143 22.61 -15.31 -13.22
C LYS A 143 22.82 -14.62 -11.87
N SER A 144 22.80 -13.29 -11.81
CA SER A 144 22.91 -12.56 -10.54
C SER A 144 21.74 -12.85 -9.60
N GLN A 145 20.51 -12.76 -10.10
CA GLN A 145 19.30 -13.07 -9.34
C GLN A 145 19.27 -14.54 -8.88
N ALA A 146 19.70 -15.47 -9.74
CA ALA A 146 19.83 -16.88 -9.40
C ALA A 146 20.78 -17.10 -8.21
N ARG A 147 21.94 -16.42 -8.20
CA ARG A 147 22.89 -16.46 -7.08
C ARG A 147 22.27 -15.91 -5.79
N THR A 148 21.51 -14.82 -5.87
CA THR A 148 20.79 -14.27 -4.71
C THR A 148 19.80 -15.29 -4.14
N ILE A 149 18.97 -15.92 -4.99
CA ILE A 149 17.99 -16.93 -4.53
C ILE A 149 18.68 -18.14 -3.90
N ARG A 150 19.75 -18.62 -4.55
CA ARG A 150 20.59 -19.70 -4.01
C ARG A 150 21.10 -19.36 -2.60
N ASN A 151 21.61 -18.15 -2.39
CA ASN A 151 22.12 -17.72 -1.08
C ASN A 151 21.02 -17.71 -0.01
N ARG A 152 19.79 -17.30 -0.36
CA ARG A 152 18.62 -17.30 0.53
C ARG A 152 18.10 -18.69 0.92
N ILE A 153 18.38 -19.69 0.07
CA ILE A 153 18.12 -21.10 0.39
C ILE A 153 19.22 -21.63 1.31
N ARG A 154 20.48 -21.29 1.03
CA ARG A 154 21.63 -21.70 1.84
C ARG A 154 21.56 -21.13 3.27
N ASP A 155 21.21 -19.85 3.41
CA ASP A 155 21.09 -19.16 4.69
C ASP A 155 19.73 -18.46 4.80
N LYS A 156 18.97 -18.80 5.84
CA LYS A 156 17.65 -18.21 6.10
C LYS A 156 17.74 -16.73 6.48
N LYS A 157 18.89 -16.26 7.01
CA LYS A 157 19.10 -14.84 7.39
C LYS A 157 19.14 -13.90 6.17
N GLU A 158 19.53 -14.42 5.01
CA GLU A 158 19.59 -13.69 3.74
C GLU A 158 18.21 -13.48 3.09
N ARG A 159 17.18 -14.20 3.56
CA ARG A 159 15.82 -14.12 3.01
C ARG A 159 15.26 -12.72 3.20
N LYS A 160 14.47 -12.28 2.20
CA LYS A 160 13.72 -11.05 2.34
C LYS A 160 12.70 -11.19 3.46
N LYS A 161 12.58 -10.15 4.28
CA LYS A 161 11.50 -10.07 5.27
C LYS A 161 10.19 -9.78 4.53
N ILE A 162 9.17 -10.57 4.81
CA ILE A 162 7.84 -10.45 4.19
C ILE A 162 6.82 -10.22 5.30
N THR A 163 5.96 -9.22 5.14
CA THR A 163 4.87 -8.90 6.07
C THR A 163 3.85 -10.04 6.14
N THR A 164 2.98 -10.02 7.16
CA THR A 164 1.92 -11.03 7.34
C THR A 164 0.92 -11.02 6.19
N ASP A 165 0.66 -9.87 5.55
CA ASP A 165 -0.19 -9.76 4.36
C ASP A 165 0.53 -10.06 3.03
N GLY A 166 1.86 -10.28 3.05
CA GLY A 166 2.62 -10.72 1.89
C GLY A 166 3.29 -9.63 1.06
N GLN A 167 3.78 -8.56 1.69
CA GLN A 167 4.53 -7.48 1.05
C GLN A 167 6.02 -7.54 1.43
N VAL A 168 6.90 -7.07 0.55
CA VAL A 168 8.35 -7.09 0.77
C VAL A 168 8.79 -5.92 1.65
N ILE A 169 9.45 -6.24 2.77
CA ILE A 169 9.98 -5.27 3.72
C ILE A 169 11.37 -4.81 3.28
N ARG A 170 11.55 -3.49 3.26
CA ARG A 170 12.82 -2.81 3.04
C ARG A 170 13.65 -2.79 4.33
N THR A 171 14.94 -3.10 4.22
CA THR A 171 15.88 -3.11 5.36
C THR A 171 17.07 -2.16 5.18
N THR A 172 17.15 -1.49 4.03
CA THR A 172 18.22 -0.54 3.67
C THR A 172 17.58 0.72 3.06
N ASN A 173 18.30 1.84 3.00
CA ASN A 173 17.75 3.13 2.53
C ASN A 173 16.43 3.48 3.22
N LEU A 174 16.44 3.40 4.55
CA LEU A 174 15.24 3.62 5.37
C LEU A 174 14.90 5.12 5.47
N PRO A 175 13.61 5.46 5.60
CA PRO A 175 13.16 6.84 5.82
C PRO A 175 13.68 7.37 7.15
N LYS A 176 13.74 8.69 7.31
CA LYS A 176 14.17 9.34 8.56
C LYS A 176 13.29 8.90 9.73
N ASN A 177 11.99 8.76 9.48
CA ASN A 177 11.00 8.36 10.48
C ASN A 177 10.82 6.83 10.61
N ALA A 178 11.73 6.00 10.08
CA ALA A 178 11.56 4.54 10.07
C ALA A 178 11.24 3.92 11.45
N LYS A 179 11.84 4.46 12.50
CA LYS A 179 11.63 4.03 13.90
C LYS A 179 10.21 4.26 14.42
N LYS A 180 9.35 5.00 13.71
CA LYS A 180 7.94 5.22 14.07
C LYS A 180 7.00 4.16 13.49
N PHE A 181 7.50 3.28 12.62
CA PHE A 181 6.71 2.25 11.94
C PHE A 181 7.20 0.85 12.30
N PRO A 182 6.30 -0.15 12.35
CA PRO A 182 6.68 -1.53 12.63
C PRO A 182 7.54 -2.13 11.50
N TYR A 183 7.33 -1.65 10.27
CA TYR A 183 8.13 -2.00 9.10
C TYR A 183 7.92 -0.97 7.98
N ILE A 184 8.86 -1.00 7.04
CA ILE A 184 8.91 -0.12 5.87
C ILE A 184 8.88 -0.99 4.61
N LEU A 185 8.03 -0.67 3.65
CA LEU A 185 7.91 -1.46 2.41
C LEU A 185 8.89 -1.01 1.34
N GLU A 186 9.35 -1.95 0.49
CA GLU A 186 10.26 -1.63 -0.63
C GLU A 186 9.60 -0.76 -1.70
N SER A 187 8.31 -0.96 -1.94
CA SER A 187 7.55 -0.26 -2.98
C SER A 187 7.08 1.14 -2.58
N ILE A 188 7.15 1.49 -1.29
CA ILE A 188 6.69 2.78 -0.78
C ILE A 188 7.89 3.72 -0.57
N PRO A 189 7.87 4.95 -1.12
CA PRO A 189 8.99 5.88 -1.03
C PRO A 189 9.15 6.44 0.38
N ASN A 190 10.35 6.98 0.69
CA ASN A 190 10.63 7.58 1.99
C ASN A 190 9.68 8.73 2.33
N SER A 191 9.28 9.53 1.35
CA SER A 191 8.37 10.66 1.52
C SER A 191 7.03 10.30 2.17
N TYR A 192 6.53 9.07 1.97
CA TYR A 192 5.31 8.59 2.63
C TYR A 192 5.47 8.41 4.14
N TYR A 193 6.62 7.89 4.55
CA TYR A 193 6.92 7.62 5.96
C TYR A 193 7.44 8.87 6.68
N ASP A 194 8.08 9.77 5.93
CA ASP A 194 8.63 11.02 6.46
C ASP A 194 7.56 12.14 6.62
N SER A 195 6.32 11.93 6.16
CA SER A 195 5.20 12.89 6.37
C SER A 195 4.80 12.98 7.85
N TYR A 196 4.28 14.14 8.24
CA TYR A 196 3.81 14.41 9.60
C TYR A 196 2.55 13.59 9.95
N PHE A 197 2.39 13.19 11.20
CA PHE A 197 1.10 12.68 11.67
C PHE A 197 0.14 13.84 11.95
N ASN A 198 -1.18 13.62 11.91
CA ASN A 198 -2.18 14.70 12.01
C ASN A 198 -2.10 15.54 13.32
N TRP A 199 -1.47 15.01 14.37
CA TRP A 199 -1.19 15.73 15.62
C TRP A 199 0.18 16.41 15.66
N GLU A 200 1.14 16.06 14.80
CA GLU A 200 2.49 16.62 14.84
C GLU A 200 2.42 18.10 14.41
N GLY A 201 2.72 19.01 15.35
CA GLY A 201 2.53 20.46 15.19
C GLY A 201 1.32 21.04 15.93
N ARG A 202 0.39 20.21 16.43
CA ARG A 202 -0.78 20.63 17.24
C ARG A 202 -0.75 20.17 18.69
N VAL A 203 0.39 19.60 19.12
CA VAL A 203 0.59 18.94 20.42
C VAL A 203 0.33 19.86 21.63
N GLN A 204 0.41 21.19 21.48
CA GLN A 204 0.14 22.14 22.57
C GLN A 204 -1.35 22.30 22.91
N TYR A 205 -2.27 21.93 22.02
CA TYR A 205 -3.72 22.11 22.22
C TYR A 205 -4.40 20.91 22.89
N PHE A 206 -3.78 19.73 22.85
CA PHE A 206 -4.37 18.50 23.35
C PHE A 206 -3.66 18.10 24.64
N GLY A 207 -4.24 18.49 25.78
CA GLY A 207 -3.67 18.38 27.12
C GLY A 207 -3.37 16.96 27.62
N ASP A 208 -3.67 15.92 26.84
CA ASP A 208 -3.40 14.54 27.22
C ASP A 208 -2.66 13.76 26.12
N LYS A 209 -1.32 13.82 26.16
CA LYS A 209 -0.43 13.07 25.26
C LYS A 209 -0.56 11.54 25.44
N THR A 210 -1.21 11.06 26.50
CA THR A 210 -1.20 9.64 26.90
C THR A 210 -1.92 8.71 25.92
N LYS A 211 -2.71 9.25 24.98
CA LYS A 211 -3.45 8.44 24.00
C LYS A 211 -2.79 8.36 22.62
N LEU A 212 -1.87 9.27 22.28
CA LEU A 212 -1.27 9.30 20.94
C LEU A 212 -0.27 8.16 20.76
N ARG A 213 -0.44 7.36 19.70
CA ARG A 213 0.43 6.21 19.44
C ARG A 213 0.91 6.22 17.99
N TYR A 214 2.22 6.23 17.82
CA TYR A 214 2.85 6.00 16.51
C TYR A 214 2.54 4.60 16.00
N PRO A 215 2.67 4.35 14.69
CA PRO A 215 2.34 3.05 14.13
C PRO A 215 3.07 1.84 14.73
N LYS A 216 4.31 2.01 15.21
CA LYS A 216 5.03 0.94 15.90
C LYS A 216 4.46 0.59 17.28
N ASP A 217 3.78 1.55 17.91
CA ASP A 217 3.26 1.48 19.28
C ASP A 217 1.72 1.36 19.27
N VAL A 218 1.08 1.27 18.10
CA VAL A 218 -0.38 1.38 17.98
C VAL A 218 -1.15 0.28 18.70
N THR A 219 -0.49 -0.86 18.93
CA THR A 219 -1.01 -2.01 19.68
C THR A 219 -0.89 -1.87 21.19
N ASP A 220 -0.24 -0.81 21.67
CA ASP A 220 -0.07 -0.56 23.10
C ASP A 220 -1.37 -0.01 23.70
N GLY A 221 -1.62 -0.36 24.96
CA GLY A 221 -2.82 0.03 25.69
C GLY A 221 -3.99 -0.95 25.52
N THR A 222 -5.18 -0.46 25.82
CA THR A 222 -6.40 -1.28 25.90
C THR A 222 -7.45 -0.81 24.89
N HIS A 223 -8.33 -1.72 24.54
CA HIS A 223 -9.55 -1.50 23.76
C HIS A 223 -10.74 -1.82 24.68
N LEU A 224 -11.75 -0.97 24.71
CA LEU A 224 -12.94 -1.19 25.52
C LEU A 224 -13.88 -2.14 24.79
N LEU A 225 -14.19 -3.28 25.40
CA LEU A 225 -15.07 -4.31 24.86
C LEU A 225 -16.00 -4.79 25.97
N TRP A 226 -17.31 -4.56 25.84
CA TRP A 226 -18.31 -4.93 26.86
C TRP A 226 -18.03 -4.36 28.27
N GLY A 227 -17.48 -3.14 28.33
CA GLY A 227 -17.08 -2.51 29.59
C GLY A 227 -15.75 -3.03 30.16
N GLU A 228 -15.12 -4.00 29.51
CA GLU A 228 -13.82 -4.55 29.91
C GLU A 228 -12.69 -3.99 29.03
N ASN A 229 -11.54 -3.77 29.66
CA ASN A 229 -10.32 -3.38 28.95
C ASN A 229 -9.61 -4.64 28.44
N VAL A 230 -9.70 -4.91 27.14
CA VAL A 230 -8.91 -5.97 26.50
C VAL A 230 -7.65 -5.39 25.86
N PRO A 231 -6.57 -6.17 25.66
CA PRO A 231 -5.38 -5.67 25.00
C PRO A 231 -5.69 -5.18 23.58
N ALA A 232 -5.34 -3.92 23.25
CA ALA A 232 -5.60 -3.35 21.93
C ALA A 232 -4.97 -4.18 20.80
N LYS A 233 -3.84 -4.83 21.10
CA LYS A 233 -3.16 -5.77 20.22
C LYS A 233 -4.07 -6.86 19.65
N GLU A 234 -4.93 -7.47 20.48
CA GLU A 234 -5.80 -8.57 20.05
C GLU A 234 -6.79 -8.13 18.98
N ILE A 235 -7.32 -6.91 19.13
CA ILE A 235 -8.27 -6.30 18.20
C ILE A 235 -7.55 -5.86 16.92
N ILE A 236 -6.45 -5.13 17.06
CA ILE A 236 -5.72 -4.57 15.91
C ILE A 236 -5.10 -5.66 15.05
N ASP A 237 -4.47 -6.68 15.64
CA ASP A 237 -3.87 -7.77 14.85
C ASP A 237 -4.92 -8.56 14.08
N LYS A 238 -6.15 -8.64 14.62
CA LYS A 238 -7.28 -9.30 13.97
C LYS A 238 -7.84 -8.48 12.80
N TYR A 239 -8.06 -7.18 12.97
CA TYR A 239 -8.86 -6.40 12.02
C TYR A 239 -8.10 -5.37 11.18
N ARG A 240 -6.84 -5.04 11.47
CA ARG A 240 -6.10 -3.96 10.76
C ARG A 240 -6.14 -4.08 9.23
N TYR A 241 -6.05 -5.30 8.69
CA TYR A 241 -6.08 -5.48 7.23
C TYR A 241 -7.48 -5.28 6.65
N GLU A 242 -8.52 -5.72 7.36
CA GLU A 242 -9.91 -5.50 6.98
C GLU A 242 -10.24 -4.00 7.01
N TRP A 243 -9.83 -3.32 8.09
CA TRP A 243 -9.95 -1.87 8.23
C TRP A 243 -9.29 -1.11 7.08
N ALA A 244 -8.06 -1.50 6.72
CA ALA A 244 -7.36 -0.90 5.58
C ALA A 244 -8.13 -1.10 4.25
N GLU A 245 -8.77 -2.25 4.04
CA GLU A 245 -9.60 -2.48 2.84
C GLU A 245 -10.91 -1.68 2.86
N LYS A 246 -11.54 -1.45 4.02
CA LYS A 246 -12.69 -0.53 4.17
C LYS A 246 -12.30 0.90 3.81
N VAL A 247 -11.17 1.40 4.34
CA VAL A 247 -10.60 2.71 4.01
C VAL A 247 -10.30 2.81 2.51
N LYS A 248 -9.66 1.78 1.94
CA LYS A 248 -9.33 1.72 0.51
C LYS A 248 -10.58 1.76 -0.37
N LYS A 249 -11.64 1.03 0.00
CA LYS A 249 -12.94 1.07 -0.70
C LYS A 249 -13.51 2.48 -0.65
N ASN A 250 -13.54 3.12 0.52
CA ASN A 250 -14.05 4.48 0.69
C ASN A 250 -13.32 5.49 -0.23
N ILE A 251 -11.98 5.53 -0.15
CA ILE A 251 -11.16 6.44 -0.97
C ILE A 251 -11.39 6.17 -2.47
N LYS A 252 -11.38 4.89 -2.88
CA LYS A 252 -11.58 4.53 -4.28
C LYS A 252 -12.96 4.93 -4.78
N THR A 253 -14.00 4.83 -3.96
CA THR A 253 -15.35 5.29 -4.32
C THR A 253 -15.40 6.80 -4.47
N ARG A 254 -14.87 7.57 -3.49
CA ARG A 254 -14.81 9.05 -3.55
C ARG A 254 -14.04 9.55 -4.77
N LEU A 255 -12.90 8.91 -5.08
CA LEU A 255 -11.98 9.32 -6.15
C LEU A 255 -12.28 8.67 -7.50
N ASN A 256 -13.39 7.95 -7.65
CA ASN A 256 -13.85 7.38 -8.90
C ASN A 256 -15.31 7.78 -9.14
N PHE A 257 -15.48 9.02 -9.58
CA PHE A 257 -16.78 9.68 -9.74
C PHE A 257 -16.96 10.16 -11.17
N ASN A 258 -18.17 10.04 -11.70
CA ASN A 258 -18.50 10.61 -13.01
C ASN A 258 -19.94 11.10 -12.97
N TYR A 259 -20.13 12.41 -13.09
CA TYR A 259 -21.46 13.03 -13.02
C TYR A 259 -22.46 12.45 -14.04
N LYS A 260 -21.99 11.95 -15.19
CA LYS A 260 -22.83 11.36 -16.24
C LYS A 260 -23.36 9.98 -15.89
N THR A 261 -22.65 9.24 -15.04
CA THR A 261 -22.94 7.81 -14.77
C THR A 261 -23.16 7.52 -13.29
N VAL A 262 -23.15 8.53 -12.41
CA VAL A 262 -23.40 8.36 -10.98
C VAL A 262 -24.84 7.87 -10.77
N THR A 263 -24.99 6.82 -9.97
CA THR A 263 -26.27 6.19 -9.63
C THR A 263 -26.40 6.02 -8.12
N ASN A 264 -27.58 5.58 -7.65
CA ASN A 264 -27.78 5.18 -6.26
C ASN A 264 -26.81 4.09 -5.80
N LYS A 265 -26.28 3.27 -6.73
CA LYS A 265 -25.25 2.28 -6.39
C LYS A 265 -23.99 2.96 -5.84
N TRP A 266 -23.56 4.07 -6.42
CA TRP A 266 -22.37 4.79 -5.95
C TRP A 266 -22.61 5.36 -4.54
N ILE A 267 -23.82 5.87 -4.27
CA ILE A 267 -24.23 6.36 -2.94
C ILE A 267 -24.14 5.21 -1.93
N ASN A 268 -24.79 4.08 -2.21
CA ASN A 268 -24.78 2.91 -1.33
C ASN A 268 -23.37 2.35 -1.12
N ASP A 269 -22.55 2.28 -2.18
CA ASP A 269 -21.17 1.80 -2.11
C ASP A 269 -20.30 2.70 -1.22
N LEU A 270 -20.53 4.02 -1.23
CA LEU A 270 -19.83 4.96 -0.37
C LEU A 270 -20.36 4.87 1.07
N GLN A 271 -21.67 4.85 1.26
CA GLN A 271 -22.31 4.76 2.57
C GLN A 271 -21.89 3.50 3.34
N SER A 272 -21.80 2.36 2.65
CA SER A 272 -21.40 1.09 3.25
C SER A 272 -19.96 1.07 3.81
N THR A 273 -19.22 2.17 3.69
CA THR A 273 -17.84 2.28 4.19
C THR A 273 -17.72 3.19 5.40
N TYR A 274 -18.82 3.77 5.87
CA TYR A 274 -18.90 4.56 7.08
C TYR A 274 -19.37 3.73 8.28
N PHE A 275 -18.99 4.13 9.48
CA PHE A 275 -19.30 3.37 10.70
C PHE A 275 -20.77 3.47 11.16
N VAL A 276 -21.53 4.44 10.65
CA VAL A 276 -22.97 4.62 10.98
C VAL A 276 -23.91 3.92 10.00
N TYR A 277 -23.37 3.10 9.10
CA TYR A 277 -24.17 2.46 8.05
C TYR A 277 -25.22 1.52 8.65
N GLY A 278 -26.49 1.74 8.30
CA GLY A 278 -27.66 1.01 8.82
C GLY A 278 -28.36 1.69 10.00
N ASP A 279 -27.87 2.84 10.47
CA ASP A 279 -28.40 3.55 11.65
C ASP A 279 -29.20 4.81 11.29
N SER A 280 -29.82 5.46 12.27
CA SER A 280 -30.61 6.71 12.08
C SER A 280 -29.80 7.86 11.45
N TYR A 281 -28.47 7.84 11.55
CA TYR A 281 -27.55 8.79 10.90
C TYR A 281 -27.37 8.54 9.39
N ASP A 282 -27.86 7.43 8.85
CA ASP A 282 -27.83 7.15 7.41
C ASP A 282 -28.54 8.23 6.61
N LYS A 283 -29.67 8.73 7.11
CA LYS A 283 -30.45 9.77 6.41
C LYS A 283 -29.65 11.07 6.28
N TYR A 284 -28.94 11.48 7.33
CA TYR A 284 -28.08 12.67 7.30
C TYR A 284 -26.93 12.48 6.31
N THR A 285 -26.19 11.37 6.41
CA THR A 285 -25.09 11.04 5.50
C THR A 285 -25.56 10.98 4.04
N THR A 286 -26.73 10.40 3.79
CA THR A 286 -27.37 10.37 2.45
C THR A 286 -27.57 11.77 1.89
N ASN A 287 -28.05 12.70 2.72
CA ASN A 287 -28.35 14.07 2.27
C ASN A 287 -27.08 14.82 1.87
N TYR A 288 -25.99 14.72 2.64
CA TYR A 288 -24.70 15.31 2.27
C TYR A 288 -24.15 14.72 0.97
N ILE A 289 -24.27 13.40 0.77
CA ILE A 289 -23.86 12.76 -0.48
C ILE A 289 -24.70 13.26 -1.66
N LYS A 290 -26.02 13.41 -1.49
CA LYS A 290 -26.90 13.93 -2.55
C LYS A 290 -26.60 15.40 -2.88
N ASP A 291 -26.33 16.22 -1.87
CA ASP A 291 -25.91 17.61 -2.05
C ASP A 291 -24.60 17.70 -2.85
N TYR A 292 -23.59 16.90 -2.48
CA TYR A 292 -22.36 16.76 -3.27
C TYR A 292 -22.64 16.38 -4.72
N ILE A 293 -23.48 15.36 -4.96
CA ILE A 293 -23.80 14.91 -6.32
C ILE A 293 -24.46 16.04 -7.13
N ALA A 294 -25.35 16.83 -6.53
CA ALA A 294 -25.97 17.96 -7.21
C ALA A 294 -24.94 19.02 -7.63
N LYS A 295 -24.04 19.40 -6.70
CA LYS A 295 -22.92 20.33 -6.97
C LYS A 295 -21.96 19.79 -8.04
N ALA A 296 -21.57 18.53 -7.92
CA ALA A 296 -20.67 17.87 -8.86
C ALA A 296 -21.28 17.75 -10.26
N LYS A 297 -22.60 17.55 -10.38
CA LYS A 297 -23.33 17.60 -11.65
C LYS A 297 -23.33 19.00 -12.26
N LYS A 298 -23.61 20.04 -11.47
CA LYS A 298 -23.58 21.45 -11.91
C LYS A 298 -22.22 21.85 -12.50
N ASN A 299 -21.14 21.27 -11.97
CA ASN A 299 -19.76 21.55 -12.39
C ASN A 299 -19.14 20.49 -13.31
N HIS A 300 -19.94 19.54 -13.80
CA HIS A 300 -19.52 18.47 -14.73
C HIS A 300 -18.30 17.66 -14.24
N VAL A 301 -18.26 17.34 -12.95
CA VAL A 301 -17.10 16.70 -12.30
C VAL A 301 -16.95 15.24 -12.74
N ILE A 302 -15.73 14.90 -13.16
CA ILE A 302 -15.25 13.54 -13.40
C ILE A 302 -13.93 13.37 -12.65
N ILE A 303 -13.88 12.38 -11.76
CA ILE A 303 -12.67 11.96 -11.05
C ILE A 303 -12.31 10.56 -11.51
N LYS A 304 -11.10 10.40 -12.03
CA LYS A 304 -10.55 9.11 -12.46
C LYS A 304 -9.48 8.66 -11.47
N CYS A 305 -9.77 7.61 -10.71
CA CYS A 305 -8.80 7.01 -9.79
C CYS A 305 -7.87 6.06 -10.53
N ASP A 306 -6.57 6.36 -10.53
CA ASP A 306 -5.53 5.48 -11.07
C ASP A 306 -5.07 4.46 -10.03
N LYS A 307 -4.87 4.91 -8.78
CA LYS A 307 -4.25 4.08 -7.73
C LYS A 307 -4.67 4.56 -6.35
N VAL A 308 -4.94 3.61 -5.45
CA VAL A 308 -5.09 3.83 -4.00
C VAL A 308 -4.23 2.80 -3.28
N VAL A 309 -3.46 3.26 -2.31
CA VAL A 309 -2.71 2.43 -1.36
C VAL A 309 -3.11 2.86 0.04
N VAL A 310 -3.52 1.89 0.84
CA VAL A 310 -3.70 2.06 2.28
C VAL A 310 -2.76 1.05 2.91
N GLU A 311 -1.79 1.54 3.68
CA GLU A 311 -0.72 0.68 4.20
C GLU A 311 -0.99 0.29 5.65
N PRO A 312 -1.24 -1.01 5.95
CA PRO A 312 -1.51 -1.48 7.31
C PRO A 312 -0.45 -1.09 8.34
N SER A 313 0.81 -0.97 7.91
CA SER A 313 1.94 -0.55 8.77
C SER A 313 1.84 0.89 9.26
N SER A 314 1.01 1.71 8.60
CA SER A 314 0.82 3.12 8.93
C SER A 314 -0.37 3.40 9.83
N LEU A 315 -1.10 2.37 10.28
CA LEU A 315 -2.14 2.53 11.29
C LEU A 315 -1.54 3.15 12.55
N TYR A 316 -2.11 4.25 13.02
CA TYR A 316 -1.70 4.92 14.24
C TYR A 316 -2.94 5.31 15.07
N TYR A 317 -2.75 5.77 16.30
CA TYR A 317 -3.84 6.33 17.12
C TYR A 317 -3.60 7.83 17.35
N GLY A 318 -4.45 8.67 16.78
CA GLY A 318 -4.35 10.13 16.84
C GLY A 318 -5.41 10.79 17.69
N THR A 319 -5.55 12.10 17.50
CA THR A 319 -6.54 12.95 18.18
C THR A 319 -7.96 12.43 17.98
N ASP A 320 -8.23 11.93 16.78
CA ASP A 320 -9.55 11.50 16.34
C ASP A 320 -9.69 9.97 16.30
N GLY A 321 -8.75 9.23 16.90
CA GLY A 321 -8.80 7.77 17.01
C GLY A 321 -7.86 7.05 16.04
N TYR A 322 -8.24 5.84 15.62
CA TYR A 322 -7.43 5.03 14.71
C TYR A 322 -7.41 5.64 13.31
N THR A 323 -6.23 5.85 12.76
CA THR A 323 -6.05 6.57 11.50
C THR A 323 -5.04 5.86 10.61
N TYR A 324 -5.35 5.78 9.32
CA TYR A 324 -4.47 5.23 8.29
C TYR A 324 -3.86 6.32 7.45
N ARG A 325 -2.56 6.22 7.21
CA ARG A 325 -1.96 6.89 6.08
C ARG A 325 -2.29 6.18 4.78
N CYS A 326 -2.52 6.99 3.77
CA CYS A 326 -3.00 6.59 2.47
C CYS A 326 -2.20 7.29 1.38
N TYR A 327 -2.14 6.69 0.21
CA TYR A 327 -1.69 7.34 -1.01
C TYR A 327 -2.76 7.18 -2.09
N ALA A 328 -3.03 8.25 -2.84
CA ALA A 328 -3.85 8.16 -4.04
C ALA A 328 -3.23 8.89 -5.23
N LYS A 329 -3.45 8.31 -6.42
CA LYS A 329 -3.24 8.94 -7.71
C LYS A 329 -4.56 9.01 -8.45
N PHE A 330 -4.95 10.21 -8.87
CA PHE A 330 -6.21 10.44 -9.56
C PHE A 330 -6.18 11.73 -10.36
N THR A 331 -7.10 11.87 -11.31
CA THR A 331 -7.25 13.06 -12.16
C THR A 331 -8.65 13.63 -11.97
N ILE A 332 -8.76 14.96 -11.83
CA ILE A 332 -10.05 15.67 -11.76
C ILE A 332 -10.27 16.45 -13.06
N THR A 333 -11.45 16.29 -13.65
CA THR A 333 -11.95 17.12 -14.75
C THR A 333 -13.25 17.78 -14.29
N ALA A 334 -13.40 19.08 -14.50
CA ALA A 334 -14.59 19.85 -14.14
C ALA A 334 -14.62 21.16 -14.94
N ASP A 335 -15.73 21.89 -14.87
CA ASP A 335 -15.81 23.25 -15.39
C ASP A 335 -14.71 24.14 -14.78
N SER A 336 -14.08 25.00 -15.59
CA SER A 336 -12.98 25.87 -15.13
C SER A 336 -13.37 26.74 -13.93
N LYS A 337 -14.62 27.23 -13.91
CA LYS A 337 -15.19 28.03 -12.81
C LYS A 337 -15.32 27.29 -11.47
N ALA A 338 -15.25 25.97 -11.47
CA ALA A 338 -15.35 25.14 -10.27
C ALA A 338 -14.00 25.00 -9.54
N PHE A 339 -12.89 25.41 -10.16
CA PHE A 339 -11.56 25.41 -9.54
C PHE A 339 -11.28 26.68 -8.74
N THR A 340 -12.29 27.16 -8.00
CA THR A 340 -12.15 28.26 -7.06
C THR A 340 -11.97 27.72 -5.65
N ARG A 341 -11.34 28.52 -4.77
CA ARG A 341 -11.19 28.16 -3.36
C ARG A 341 -12.54 27.91 -2.68
N SER A 342 -13.56 28.72 -2.97
CA SER A 342 -14.90 28.55 -2.39
C SER A 342 -15.57 27.25 -2.87
N ALA A 343 -15.49 26.92 -4.15
CA ALA A 343 -16.03 25.66 -4.66
C ALA A 343 -15.30 24.44 -4.07
N GLN A 344 -13.99 24.55 -3.89
CA GLN A 344 -13.20 23.55 -3.17
C GLN A 344 -13.66 23.41 -1.73
N GLU A 345 -13.89 24.55 -1.04
CA GLU A 345 -14.35 24.64 0.35
C GLU A 345 -15.76 24.08 0.57
N ASN A 346 -16.60 24.12 -0.47
CA ASN A 346 -17.99 23.66 -0.45
C ASN A 346 -18.19 22.23 -0.98
N ASN A 347 -17.10 21.47 -1.11
CA ASN A 347 -17.07 20.11 -1.64
C ASN A 347 -17.58 19.99 -3.08
N GLU A 348 -17.49 21.02 -3.90
CA GLU A 348 -18.06 20.96 -5.25
C GLU A 348 -17.25 20.07 -6.21
N LEU A 349 -15.99 19.75 -5.86
CA LEU A 349 -15.09 18.94 -6.69
C LEU A 349 -14.88 17.51 -6.18
N ILE A 350 -14.86 17.29 -4.85
CA ILE A 350 -14.61 15.99 -4.22
C ILE A 350 -15.46 15.89 -2.96
N TYR A 351 -16.04 14.72 -2.73
CA TYR A 351 -16.73 14.42 -1.47
C TYR A 351 -15.73 14.27 -0.31
N SER A 352 -15.74 15.20 0.63
CA SER A 352 -15.01 15.16 1.90
C SER A 352 -15.79 15.97 2.94
N GLU A 353 -15.61 15.72 4.23
CA GLU A 353 -15.96 16.73 5.21
C GLU A 353 -14.82 17.76 5.28
N TYR A 354 -15.15 19.04 5.51
CA TYR A 354 -14.20 20.16 5.66
C TYR A 354 -12.98 20.05 4.74
N PRO A 355 -13.11 20.40 3.46
CA PRO A 355 -12.00 20.35 2.53
C PRO A 355 -10.89 21.25 3.08
N VAL A 356 -9.82 20.64 3.56
CA VAL A 356 -8.56 21.33 3.74
C VAL A 356 -8.08 21.63 2.33
N ALA A 357 -8.51 22.79 1.83
CA ALA A 357 -8.43 23.31 0.47
C ALA A 357 -7.00 23.36 -0.11
N GLN A 358 -6.00 23.04 0.69
CA GLN A 358 -4.60 23.39 0.46
C GLN A 358 -3.97 22.64 -0.71
N TRP A 359 -4.37 21.39 -1.00
CA TRP A 359 -3.81 20.64 -2.13
C TRP A 359 -4.62 20.79 -3.43
N LEU A 360 -5.89 21.18 -3.32
CA LEU A 360 -6.72 21.59 -4.46
C LEU A 360 -6.47 23.05 -4.87
N GLU A 361 -5.84 23.86 -4.02
CA GLU A 361 -5.52 25.25 -4.32
C GLU A 361 -4.71 25.37 -5.62
N GLY A 362 -5.14 26.27 -6.50
CA GLY A 362 -4.56 26.46 -7.83
C GLY A 362 -4.67 25.25 -8.77
N ALA A 363 -5.49 24.24 -8.44
CA ALA A 363 -5.81 23.17 -9.37
C ALA A 363 -6.51 23.69 -10.62
N LYS A 364 -6.38 22.95 -11.72
CA LYS A 364 -7.00 23.26 -13.00
C LYS A 364 -7.64 21.99 -13.56
N ASN A 365 -8.51 22.18 -14.54
CA ASN A 365 -9.12 21.08 -15.27
C ASN A 365 -8.07 20.10 -15.81
N GLY A 366 -8.27 18.80 -15.58
CA GLY A 366 -7.35 17.73 -16.01
C GLY A 366 -6.12 17.54 -15.12
N LYS A 367 -5.99 18.25 -13.99
CA LYS A 367 -4.86 18.06 -13.07
C LYS A 367 -4.85 16.65 -12.48
N THR A 368 -3.69 16.02 -12.52
CA THR A 368 -3.42 14.74 -11.87
C THR A 368 -2.73 14.98 -10.52
N PHE A 369 -3.26 14.36 -9.49
CA PHE A 369 -2.81 14.47 -8.11
C PHE A 369 -2.06 13.20 -7.70
N ASN A 370 -1.02 13.37 -6.88
CA ASN A 370 -0.29 12.31 -6.21
C ASN A 370 -0.19 12.70 -4.74
N LEU A 371 -1.08 12.18 -3.91
CA LEU A 371 -1.28 12.68 -2.55
C LEU A 371 -1.01 11.59 -1.54
N VAL A 372 -0.35 11.97 -0.46
CA VAL A 372 -0.25 11.19 0.77
C VAL A 372 -1.08 11.92 1.81
N PHE A 373 -2.07 11.24 2.37
CA PHE A 373 -3.03 11.83 3.30
C PHE A 373 -3.47 10.80 4.32
N ASP A 374 -4.08 11.25 5.40
CA ASP A 374 -4.61 10.36 6.43
C ASP A 374 -6.14 10.27 6.36
N ILE A 375 -6.67 9.11 6.77
CA ILE A 375 -8.11 8.81 6.89
C ILE A 375 -8.36 8.20 8.25
N THR A 376 -9.24 8.83 9.02
CA THR A 376 -9.58 8.42 10.38
C THR A 376 -10.79 7.51 10.40
N MET A 377 -10.72 6.55 11.31
CA MET A 377 -11.73 5.54 11.56
C MET A 377 -12.48 5.80 12.85
N GLY A 378 -13.69 5.26 12.92
CA GLY A 378 -14.54 5.29 14.11
C GLY A 378 -15.41 4.05 14.18
N THR A 379 -16.14 3.96 15.28
CA THR A 379 -17.19 2.98 15.51
C THR A 379 -18.37 3.69 16.16
N GLY A 380 -19.59 3.26 15.82
CA GLY A 380 -20.83 3.72 16.44
C GLY A 380 -21.24 2.86 17.64
N ALA A 381 -20.60 1.71 17.83
CA ALA A 381 -20.96 0.75 18.86
C ALA A 381 -20.08 0.94 20.10
N MET A 382 -20.72 1.21 21.25
CA MET A 382 -20.04 1.36 22.54
C MET A 382 -19.33 0.08 23.02
N ASN A 383 -19.69 -1.09 22.44
CA ASN A 383 -19.15 -2.42 22.76
C ASN A 383 -18.56 -3.13 21.52
N ASP A 384 -17.86 -2.38 20.66
CA ASP A 384 -17.33 -2.96 19.42
C ASP A 384 -16.09 -3.82 19.65
N ASN A 385 -16.09 -5.04 19.10
CA ASN A 385 -14.95 -5.94 19.13
C ASN A 385 -13.90 -5.63 18.03
N GLY A 386 -13.93 -4.45 17.43
CA GLY A 386 -13.14 -4.04 16.27
C GLY A 386 -13.83 -4.25 14.92
N SER A 387 -14.85 -5.11 14.81
CA SER A 387 -15.43 -5.47 13.51
C SER A 387 -16.24 -4.35 12.85
N SER A 388 -16.84 -3.44 13.62
CA SER A 388 -17.62 -2.32 13.06
C SER A 388 -16.78 -1.10 12.72
N TYR A 389 -15.48 -1.09 13.07
CA TYR A 389 -14.60 0.01 12.67
C TYR A 389 -14.62 0.20 11.15
N ALA A 390 -14.90 1.44 10.76
CA ALA A 390 -15.00 1.90 9.40
C ALA A 390 -14.61 3.39 9.33
N VAL A 391 -14.68 4.01 8.15
CA VAL A 391 -14.31 5.42 7.99
C VAL A 391 -15.27 6.31 8.78
N ARG A 392 -14.79 7.40 9.39
CA ARG A 392 -15.71 8.38 9.98
C ARG A 392 -16.53 9.09 8.90
N VAL A 393 -17.81 9.30 9.15
CA VAL A 393 -18.70 10.05 8.23
C VAL A 393 -18.12 11.44 7.97
N TRP A 394 -17.63 12.02 9.06
CA TRP A 394 -16.98 13.30 9.21
C TRP A 394 -15.45 13.16 9.08
N ASP A 395 -14.99 12.35 8.13
CA ASP A 395 -13.56 12.17 7.90
C ASP A 395 -13.06 13.01 6.72
N GLN A 396 -11.84 13.52 6.90
CA GLN A 396 -11.18 14.44 5.99
C GLN A 396 -10.03 13.75 5.26
N ILE A 397 -9.82 14.10 3.99
CA ILE A 397 -8.58 13.76 3.27
C ILE A 397 -7.48 14.73 3.73
N TRP A 398 -6.84 14.42 4.86
CA TRP A 398 -5.88 15.32 5.52
C TRP A 398 -4.49 15.22 4.88
N ASP A 399 -4.00 16.28 4.23
CA ASP A 399 -2.64 16.33 3.68
C ASP A 399 -1.59 16.56 4.78
N ASN A 400 -0.64 15.63 4.88
CA ASN A 400 0.40 15.60 5.89
C ASN A 400 1.78 16.03 5.39
N MET A 401 1.86 16.43 4.11
CA MET A 401 3.13 16.61 3.43
C MET A 401 3.70 18.02 3.55
N ARG A 402 3.10 18.94 4.31
CA ARG A 402 3.58 20.34 4.37
C ARG A 402 3.65 20.93 5.77
N LYS A 403 4.68 21.77 5.90
CA LYS A 403 5.12 22.58 7.04
C LYS A 403 4.18 23.74 7.30
#